data_AF-A0A7X5XYC9-F1
#
_entry.id   AF-A0A7X5XYC9-F1
#
_cell.length_a   1.000
_cell.length_b   1.000
_cell.length_c   1.000
_cell.angle_alpha   90.00
_cell.angle_beta   90.00
_cell.angle_gamma   90.00
#
_symmetry.space_group_name_H-M   'P 1'
#
loop_
_entity.id
_entity.type
_entity.pdbx_description
1 polymer ?
#
loop_
_entity_poly.entity_id
_entity_poly.type
_entity_poly.pdbx_seq_one_letter_code
_entity_poly.pdbx_strand_id
1 'polypeptide(L)'
;MLLPYLATALLSALGQDAAPAVQERGTIILYRPESIMGAAVACPIRYKGDVLVELGRGKYAEWSVPKGKYTLENKVSSVDVTVEAGEKRYVRCSIKKGFMAGRASLQLVDQADFDKHGKDFEKKDVAAIDPAP
;
A
#
# COMPACT_ATOMS: atom_id res chain seq x y z
N MET A 1 -69.75 -2.46 31.77
CA MET A 1 -69.15 -3.81 31.61
C MET A 1 -68.72 -3.92 30.15
N LEU A 2 -67.47 -4.02 29.69
CA LEU A 2 -66.13 -4.21 30.25
C LEU A 2 -65.11 -3.60 29.23
N LEU A 3 -64.10 -2.87 29.69
CA LEU A 3 -62.74 -2.80 29.08
C LEU A 3 -61.90 -3.97 29.69
N PRO A 4 -60.62 -4.24 29.32
CA PRO A 4 -59.77 -3.97 28.13
C PRO A 4 -58.96 -5.24 27.67
N TYR A 5 -58.08 -5.15 26.65
CA TYR A 5 -56.70 -5.73 26.57
C TYR A 5 -56.18 -5.60 25.12
N LEU A 6 -55.24 -4.70 24.80
CA LEU A 6 -53.77 -4.85 24.85
C LEU A 6 -53.20 -5.97 23.94
N ALA A 7 -52.59 -5.55 22.83
CA ALA A 7 -51.39 -6.18 22.28
C ALA A 7 -50.44 -5.11 21.71
N THR A 8 -49.43 -4.81 22.52
CA THR A 8 -48.24 -4.02 22.26
C THR A 8 -47.23 -4.82 21.45
N ALA A 9 -46.50 -4.20 20.51
CA ALA A 9 -45.03 -4.29 20.32
C ALA A 9 -44.69 -3.83 18.89
N LEU A 10 -44.07 -2.66 18.67
CA LEU A 10 -42.62 -2.37 18.75
C LEU A 10 -41.74 -3.23 17.81
N LEU A 11 -40.88 -2.49 17.09
CA LEU A 11 -39.55 -2.85 16.58
C LEU A 11 -39.45 -3.31 15.12
N SER A 12 -38.96 -2.39 14.28
CA SER A 12 -37.81 -2.61 13.38
C SER A 12 -37.29 -1.22 13.01
N ALA A 13 -36.40 -0.70 13.84
CA ALA A 13 -34.97 -0.70 13.56
C ALA A 13 -34.66 0.25 12.40
N LEU A 14 -34.22 1.45 12.77
CA LEU A 14 -33.48 2.36 11.93
C LEU A 14 -32.41 1.54 11.21
N GLY A 15 -32.59 1.32 9.91
CA GLY A 15 -31.50 0.98 9.03
C GLY A 15 -30.50 2.11 9.17
N GLN A 16 -29.46 1.88 9.97
CA GLN A 16 -28.25 2.65 9.90
C GLN A 16 -27.74 2.43 8.49
N ASP A 17 -28.03 3.41 7.63
CA ASP A 17 -27.16 3.75 6.52
C ASP A 17 -25.78 3.93 7.13
N ALA A 18 -25.02 2.85 7.18
CA ALA A 18 -23.60 2.89 7.42
C ALA A 18 -23.03 3.58 6.19
N ALA A 19 -23.08 4.91 6.20
CA ALA A 19 -22.23 5.73 5.35
C ALA A 19 -20.84 5.10 5.45
N PRO A 20 -20.21 4.69 4.33
CA PRO A 20 -18.92 4.06 4.38
C PRO A 20 -18.04 5.01 5.18
N ALA A 21 -17.56 4.54 6.35
CA ALA A 21 -16.63 5.32 7.15
C ALA A 21 -15.59 5.81 6.15
N VAL A 22 -15.45 7.14 6.01
CA VAL A 22 -14.45 7.71 5.13
C VAL A 22 -13.14 7.25 5.73
N GLN A 23 -12.63 6.12 5.24
CA GLN A 23 -11.40 5.54 5.72
C GLN A 23 -10.37 6.59 5.38
N GLU A 24 -9.85 7.23 6.42
CA GLU A 24 -8.76 8.18 6.32
C GLU A 24 -7.58 7.45 5.67
N ARG A 25 -7.48 7.57 4.34
CA ARG A 25 -6.54 6.82 3.52
C ARG A 25 -5.38 7.70 3.12
N GLY A 26 -4.19 7.12 3.10
CA GLY A 26 -3.03 7.66 2.42
C GLY A 26 -2.64 6.79 1.24
N THR A 27 -1.49 7.07 0.65
CA THR A 27 -0.94 6.31 -0.48
C THR A 27 0.53 5.99 -0.22
N ILE A 28 0.89 4.71 -0.38
CA ILE A 28 2.29 4.30 -0.46
C ILE A 28 2.64 4.13 -1.94
N ILE A 29 3.57 4.96 -2.42
CA ILE A 29 4.14 4.90 -3.75
C ILE A 29 5.35 3.98 -3.70
N LEU A 30 5.28 2.85 -4.40
CA LEU A 30 6.37 1.90 -4.51
C LEU A 30 7.02 2.06 -5.88
N TYR A 31 8.34 2.21 -5.96
CA TYR A 31 8.97 2.40 -7.26
C TYR A 31 10.37 1.83 -7.34
N ARG A 32 10.78 1.54 -8.57
CA ARG A 32 12.15 1.19 -8.91
C ARG A 32 12.67 2.14 -10.00
N PRO A 33 13.69 2.96 -9.70
CA PRO A 33 14.31 3.84 -10.67
C PRO A 33 14.83 3.11 -11.90
N GLU A 34 14.99 3.86 -12.97
CA GLU A 34 15.77 3.39 -14.10
C GLU A 34 17.24 3.23 -13.71
N SER A 35 17.81 2.04 -13.94
CA SER A 35 19.23 1.79 -13.74
C SER A 35 19.72 0.72 -14.70
N ILE A 36 20.94 0.91 -15.23
CA ILE A 36 21.62 -0.09 -16.06
C ILE A 36 21.96 -1.32 -15.21
N MET A 37 22.21 -1.13 -13.90
CA MET A 37 22.63 -2.20 -13.01
C MET A 37 21.45 -3.10 -12.59
N GLY A 38 21.62 -4.41 -12.74
CA GLY A 38 20.60 -5.40 -12.39
C GLY A 38 19.35 -5.30 -13.25
N ALA A 39 19.47 -4.97 -14.54
CA ALA A 39 18.35 -4.83 -15.47
C ALA A 39 17.35 -6.01 -15.42
N ALA A 40 17.84 -7.24 -15.30
CA ALA A 40 17.04 -8.45 -15.20
C ALA A 40 16.61 -8.81 -13.76
N VAL A 41 17.05 -8.07 -12.74
CA VAL A 41 16.70 -8.33 -11.35
C VAL A 41 15.32 -7.74 -11.06
N ALA A 42 14.35 -8.58 -10.70
CA ALA A 42 13.05 -8.14 -10.23
C ALA A 42 13.11 -7.60 -8.79
N CYS A 43 12.17 -6.71 -8.45
CA CYS A 43 11.97 -6.27 -7.08
C CYS A 43 10.58 -6.64 -6.57
N PRO A 44 10.39 -7.84 -6.00
CA PRO A 44 9.16 -8.20 -5.33
C PRO A 44 9.09 -7.47 -3.98
N ILE A 45 8.04 -6.68 -3.79
CA ILE A 45 7.72 -6.02 -2.54
C ILE A 45 6.52 -6.76 -1.94
N ARG A 46 6.65 -7.10 -0.66
CA ARG A 46 5.70 -7.91 0.08
C ARG A 46 5.13 -7.14 1.24
N TYR A 47 3.91 -7.52 1.59
CA TYR A 47 3.22 -7.08 2.79
C TYR A 47 2.60 -8.30 3.44
N LYS A 48 2.83 -8.50 4.75
CA LYS A 48 2.36 -9.68 5.51
C LYS A 48 2.75 -11.02 4.84
N GLY A 49 3.94 -11.09 4.23
CA GLY A 49 4.43 -12.27 3.51
C GLY A 49 3.97 -12.42 2.05
N ASP A 50 2.85 -11.80 1.68
CA ASP A 50 2.27 -11.86 0.33
C ASP A 50 2.91 -10.87 -0.63
N VAL A 51 3.02 -11.24 -1.90
CA VAL A 51 3.58 -10.36 -2.95
C VAL A 51 2.57 -9.28 -3.29
N LEU A 52 2.82 -8.05 -2.83
CA LEU A 52 2.02 -6.88 -3.14
C LEU A 52 2.23 -6.41 -4.58
N VAL A 53 3.48 -6.33 -5.01
CA VAL A 53 3.83 -5.95 -6.38
C VAL A 53 5.23 -6.43 -6.73
N GLU A 54 5.45 -6.79 -7.99
CA GLU A 54 6.79 -7.04 -8.52
C GLU A 54 7.19 -5.95 -9.52
N LEU A 55 8.21 -5.16 -9.16
CA LEU A 55 8.66 -4.02 -9.94
C LEU A 55 9.89 -4.36 -10.79
N GLY A 56 9.74 -4.19 -12.10
CA GLY A 56 10.85 -4.08 -13.06
C GLY A 56 11.51 -2.70 -13.01
N ARG A 57 12.52 -2.48 -13.85
CA ARG A 57 13.17 -1.18 -13.98
C ARG A 57 12.18 -0.14 -14.52
N GLY A 58 12.22 1.08 -13.98
CA GLY A 58 11.40 2.18 -14.46
C GLY A 58 9.91 1.95 -14.19
N LYS A 59 9.58 1.25 -13.11
CA LYS A 59 8.18 0.93 -12.78
C LYS A 59 7.82 1.44 -11.41
N TYR A 60 6.55 1.79 -11.25
CA TYR A 60 6.00 2.19 -9.97
C TYR A 60 4.61 1.60 -9.77
N ALA A 61 4.15 1.56 -8.53
CA ALA A 61 2.80 1.19 -8.15
C ALA A 61 2.32 2.13 -7.05
N GLU A 62 1.01 2.33 -7.00
CA GLU A 62 0.36 3.14 -5.98
C GLU A 62 -0.54 2.23 -5.15
N TRP A 63 -0.29 2.18 -3.84
CA TRP A 63 -1.09 1.39 -2.93
C TRP A 63 -1.86 2.32 -1.99
N SER A 64 -3.17 2.43 -2.21
CA SER A 64 -4.05 3.19 -1.31
C SER A 64 -4.37 2.36 -0.08
N VAL A 65 -4.05 2.90 1.09
CA VAL A 65 -4.13 2.18 2.36
C VAL A 65 -4.75 3.05 3.45
N PRO A 66 -5.44 2.48 4.45
CA PRO A 66 -5.84 3.20 5.64
C PRO A 66 -4.64 3.88 6.32
N LYS A 67 -4.88 4.91 7.14
CA LYS A 67 -3.84 5.41 8.04
C LYS A 67 -3.32 4.29 8.94
N GLY A 68 -2.02 4.24 9.18
CA GLY A 68 -1.43 3.14 9.93
C GLY A 68 0.06 2.96 9.74
N LYS A 69 0.58 1.87 10.31
CA LYS A 69 1.99 1.46 10.20
C LYS A 69 2.07 0.20 9.37
N TYR A 70 2.99 0.21 8.40
CA TYR A 70 3.18 -0.85 7.43
C TYR A 70 4.63 -1.30 7.45
N THR A 71 4.87 -2.59 7.53
CA THR A 71 6.20 -3.17 7.28
C THR A 71 6.19 -3.79 5.89
N LEU A 72 6.94 -3.18 4.97
CA LEU A 72 7.11 -3.70 3.62
C LEU A 72 8.45 -4.41 3.53
N GLU A 73 8.47 -5.56 2.87
CA GLU A 73 9.64 -6.43 2.87
C GLU A 73 9.95 -6.98 1.48
N ASN A 74 11.20 -7.37 1.30
CA ASN A 74 11.64 -8.27 0.24
C ASN A 74 12.58 -9.31 0.85
N LYS A 75 13.17 -10.18 0.02
CA LYS A 75 14.10 -11.23 0.50
C LYS A 75 15.37 -10.70 1.21
N VAL A 76 15.64 -9.40 1.16
CA VAL A 76 16.95 -8.80 1.53
C VAL A 76 16.81 -7.73 2.62
N SER A 77 15.66 -7.07 2.70
CA SER A 77 15.45 -5.89 3.54
C SER A 77 13.97 -5.68 3.83
N SER A 78 13.69 -5.05 4.96
CA SER A 78 12.38 -4.49 5.29
C SER A 78 12.48 -2.98 5.50
N VAL A 79 11.34 -2.31 5.41
CA VAL A 79 11.19 -0.89 5.72
C VAL A 79 9.83 -0.66 6.39
N ASP A 80 9.85 0.11 7.47
CA ASP A 80 8.63 0.54 8.15
C ASP A 80 8.15 1.88 7.59
N VAL A 81 6.84 1.97 7.35
CA VAL A 81 6.18 3.13 6.75
C VAL A 81 4.97 3.49 7.62
N THR A 82 5.00 4.66 8.23
CA THR A 82 3.81 5.27 8.83
C THR A 82 3.12 6.12 7.77
N VAL A 83 1.80 5.96 7.63
CA VAL A 83 0.95 6.67 6.67
C VAL A 83 -0.15 7.41 7.42
N GLU A 84 -0.23 8.72 7.19
CA GLU A 84 -1.36 9.55 7.64
C GLU A 84 -2.42 9.75 6.54
N ALA A 85 -3.58 10.27 6.94
CA ALA A 85 -4.68 10.59 6.03
C ALA A 85 -4.25 11.61 4.95
N GLY A 86 -4.49 11.30 3.68
CA GLY A 86 -4.11 12.16 2.55
C GLY A 86 -2.60 12.22 2.28
N GLU A 87 -1.77 11.55 3.06
CA GLU A 87 -0.32 11.57 2.91
C GLU A 87 0.15 10.62 1.79
N LYS A 88 1.22 11.01 1.10
CA LYS A 88 1.98 10.13 0.21
C LYS A 88 3.32 9.75 0.84
N ARG A 89 3.57 8.46 0.96
CA ARG A 89 4.87 7.90 1.37
C ARG A 89 5.53 7.24 0.18
N TYR A 90 6.86 7.29 0.11
CA TYR A 90 7.60 6.80 -1.06
C TYR A 90 8.58 5.72 -0.63
N VAL A 91 8.43 4.53 -1.20
CA VAL A 91 9.34 3.40 -0.97
C VAL A 91 10.07 3.09 -2.26
N ARG A 92 11.37 3.34 -2.24
CA ARG A 92 12.27 3.05 -3.34
C ARG A 92 12.81 1.65 -3.20
N CYS A 93 12.74 0.89 -4.28
CA CYS A 93 13.54 -0.29 -4.47
C CYS A 93 14.78 0.01 -5.31
N SER A 94 15.95 -0.10 -4.71
CA SER A 94 17.24 0.11 -5.39
C SER A 94 18.00 -1.20 -5.51
N ILE A 95 18.65 -1.41 -6.66
CA ILE A 95 19.61 -2.50 -6.83
C ILE A 95 20.95 -2.04 -6.26
N LYS A 96 21.36 -2.60 -5.13
CA LYS A 96 22.68 -2.35 -4.53
C LYS A 96 23.70 -3.30 -5.16
N LYS A 97 24.96 -2.82 -5.29
CA LYS A 97 26.08 -3.65 -5.72
C LYS A 97 26.22 -4.87 -4.79
N GLY A 98 26.37 -6.04 -5.40
CA GLY A 98 26.57 -7.32 -4.73
C GLY A 98 27.48 -8.21 -5.58
N PHE A 99 27.75 -9.44 -5.13
CA PHE A 99 28.82 -10.30 -5.68
C PHE A 99 28.59 -10.78 -7.14
N MET A 100 27.36 -10.70 -7.69
CA MET A 100 27.05 -11.11 -9.07
C MET A 100 26.13 -10.14 -9.84
N ALA A 101 24.82 -10.10 -9.56
CA ALA A 101 23.83 -9.32 -10.34
C ALA A 101 23.27 -8.07 -9.60
N GLY A 102 23.75 -7.82 -8.38
CA GLY A 102 23.15 -6.85 -7.45
C GLY A 102 21.93 -7.42 -6.71
N ARG A 103 21.49 -6.71 -5.67
CA ARG A 103 20.38 -7.14 -4.80
C ARG A 103 19.38 -5.99 -4.59
N ALA A 104 18.10 -6.31 -4.68
CA ALA A 104 17.02 -5.37 -4.42
C ALA A 104 16.98 -5.01 -2.93
N SER A 105 16.98 -3.71 -2.60
CA SER A 105 16.88 -3.20 -1.23
C SER A 105 15.81 -2.11 -1.17
N LEU A 106 14.95 -2.17 -0.16
CA LEU A 106 13.89 -1.19 0.08
C LEU A 106 14.40 -0.04 0.94
N GLN A 107 13.92 1.17 0.65
CA GLN A 107 14.26 2.40 1.38
C GLN A 107 13.07 3.35 1.39
N LEU A 108 12.78 3.93 2.54
CA LEU A 108 11.84 5.04 2.67
C LEU A 108 12.53 6.32 2.24
N VAL A 109 11.90 7.07 1.35
CA VAL A 109 12.45 8.29 0.76
C VAL A 109 11.39 9.39 0.69
N ASP A 110 11.79 10.56 0.23
CA ASP A 110 10.90 11.70 0.01
C ASP A 110 10.38 11.75 -1.43
N GLN A 111 9.44 12.67 -1.66
CA GLN A 111 8.88 12.93 -2.98
C GLN A 111 9.95 13.43 -3.97
N ALA A 112 10.92 14.21 -3.50
CA ALA A 112 11.96 14.75 -4.36
C ALA A 112 12.84 13.64 -4.96
N ASP A 113 13.08 12.53 -4.26
CA ASP A 113 13.76 11.35 -4.80
C ASP A 113 12.92 10.66 -5.88
N PHE A 114 11.61 10.55 -5.68
CA PHE A 114 10.70 10.00 -6.69
C PHE A 114 10.68 10.86 -7.97
N ASP A 115 10.52 12.16 -7.83
CA ASP A 115 10.39 13.10 -8.95
C ASP A 115 11.66 13.20 -9.80
N LYS A 116 12.85 12.98 -9.21
CA LYS A 116 14.13 12.93 -9.95
C LYS A 116 14.18 11.80 -10.97
N HIS A 117 13.41 10.74 -10.77
CA HIS A 117 13.45 9.53 -11.59
C HIS A 117 12.13 9.26 -12.35
N GLY A 118 11.05 9.96 -12.03
CA GLY A 118 9.68 9.57 -12.37
C GLY A 118 9.15 9.97 -13.74
N LYS A 119 9.94 10.60 -14.62
CA LYS A 119 9.42 11.13 -15.90
C LYS A 119 8.92 10.05 -16.87
N ASP A 120 9.38 8.82 -16.72
CA ASP A 120 9.11 7.71 -17.66
C ASP A 120 8.65 6.42 -16.95
N PHE A 121 8.12 6.51 -15.73
CA PHE A 121 7.71 5.30 -15.01
C PHE A 121 6.45 4.65 -15.59
N GLU A 122 6.53 3.35 -15.85
CA GLU A 122 5.37 2.50 -16.15
C GLU A 122 4.64 2.16 -14.85
N LYS A 123 3.34 2.47 -14.78
CA LYS A 123 2.51 2.08 -13.63
C LYS A 123 2.22 0.58 -13.66
N LYS A 124 2.30 -0.04 -12.49
CA LYS A 124 1.88 -1.40 -12.19
C LYS A 124 0.74 -1.39 -11.19
N ASP A 125 -0.16 -2.34 -11.38
CA ASP A 125 -1.22 -2.61 -10.42
C ASP A 125 -0.64 -3.39 -9.23
N VAL A 126 -1.14 -3.06 -8.05
CA VAL A 126 -0.90 -3.83 -6.84
C VAL A 126 -1.84 -5.03 -6.80
N ALA A 127 -1.39 -6.12 -6.20
CA ALA A 127 -2.24 -7.26 -5.92
C ALA A 127 -3.39 -6.86 -4.98
N ALA A 128 -4.54 -7.53 -5.13
CA ALA A 128 -5.69 -7.35 -4.24
C ALA A 128 -5.41 -8.05 -2.90
N ILE A 129 -4.70 -7.35 -2.00
CA ILE A 129 -4.38 -7.77 -0.64
C ILE A 129 -5.11 -6.82 0.33
N ASP A 130 -5.57 -7.35 1.47
CA ASP A 130 -6.15 -6.53 2.53
C ASP A 130 -5.14 -5.45 2.99
N PRO A 131 -5.45 -4.16 2.79
CA PRO A 131 -4.54 -3.07 3.13
C PRO A 131 -4.61 -2.66 4.60
N ALA A 132 -5.38 -3.34 5.45
CA ALA A 132 -5.40 -3.02 6.88
C ALA A 132 -4.05 -3.34 7.53
N PRO A 133 -3.48 -2.46 8.37
CA PRO A 133 -2.18 -2.63 9.03
C PRO A 133 -2.04 -3.91 9.86
#